data_AF-A0A967JP62-F1
#
_entry.id   AF-A0A967JP62-F1
#
_cell.length_a   1.000
_cell.length_b   1.000
_cell.length_c   1.000
_cell.angle_alpha   90.00
_cell.angle_beta   90.00
_cell.angle_gamma   90.00
#
_symmetry.space_group_name_H-M   'P 1'
#
loop_
_entity.id
_entity.type
_entity.pdbx_description
1 polymer ?
#
loop_
_entity_poly.entity_id
_entity_poly.type
_entity_poly.pdbx_seq_one_letter_code
_entity_poly.pdbx_strand_id
1 'polypeptide(L)'
;MARSLTLRLLVVWLGATHAPMAAADQVPLKQARINFLYAEKALEDGRLERFRELAALVEDYALHPYLRYAYLRRTLERAAPEAVGEFLETYADTPLASRLRRAWLHHLGRHGRWEDYLAFYRPQDDAALRCWHARTLLETGHPER
;
A
#
# COMPACT_ATOMS: atom_id res chain seq x y z
N MET A 1 -67.63 -33.66 33.84
CA MET A 1 -68.12 -33.44 32.45
C MET A 1 -67.90 -31.96 32.17
N ALA A 2 -67.12 -31.45 31.22
CA ALA A 2 -66.77 -31.88 29.88
C ALA A 2 -65.38 -31.36 29.45
N ARG A 3 -64.89 -31.93 28.34
CA ARG A 3 -63.59 -31.82 27.65
C ARG A 3 -63.22 -30.40 27.20
N SER A 4 -61.92 -30.09 27.09
CA SER A 4 -61.27 -29.88 25.77
C SER A 4 -59.75 -29.70 25.88
N LEU A 5 -59.00 -30.42 25.04
CA LEU A 5 -57.57 -30.25 24.76
C LEU A 5 -57.38 -29.13 23.73
N THR A 6 -56.41 -28.24 23.93
CA THR A 6 -55.72 -27.56 22.81
C THR A 6 -54.25 -27.31 23.15
N LEU A 7 -53.40 -28.09 22.48
CA LEU A 7 -51.97 -27.91 22.22
C LEU A 7 -51.76 -26.66 21.34
N ARG A 8 -50.74 -25.81 21.58
CA ARG A 8 -50.08 -24.99 20.54
C ARG A 8 -48.77 -24.32 21.02
N LEU A 9 -47.67 -25.01 20.67
CA LEU A 9 -46.44 -24.50 20.04
C LEU A 9 -45.70 -23.29 20.66
N LEU A 10 -44.62 -23.61 21.37
CA LEU A 10 -43.41 -22.77 21.47
C LEU A 10 -42.83 -22.56 20.06
N VAL A 11 -42.95 -21.35 19.51
CA VAL A 11 -42.15 -20.92 18.34
C VAL A 11 -40.96 -20.14 18.85
N VAL A 12 -39.84 -20.83 19.04
CA VAL A 12 -38.52 -20.23 19.22
C VAL A 12 -38.13 -19.61 17.87
N TRP A 13 -38.23 -18.29 17.76
CA TRP A 13 -37.66 -17.54 16.65
C TRP A 13 -36.13 -17.53 16.80
N LEU A 14 -35.45 -18.54 16.25
CA LEU A 14 -34.04 -18.43 15.88
C LEU A 14 -33.96 -17.44 14.72
N GLY A 15 -33.92 -16.14 15.04
CA GLY A 15 -33.64 -15.10 14.07
C GLY A 15 -32.19 -15.20 13.62
N ALA A 16 -31.93 -15.96 12.57
CA ALA A 16 -30.66 -15.91 11.87
C ALA A 16 -30.59 -14.58 11.11
N THR A 17 -29.99 -13.56 11.75
CA THR A 17 -29.58 -12.32 11.10
C THR A 17 -28.47 -12.64 10.11
N HIS A 18 -28.84 -13.09 8.92
CA HIS A 18 -27.92 -13.13 7.79
C HIS A 18 -27.67 -11.68 7.40
N ALA A 19 -26.53 -11.14 7.82
CA ALA A 19 -26.03 -9.89 7.26
C ALA A 19 -25.95 -10.08 5.74
N PRO A 20 -26.57 -9.21 4.91
CA PRO A 20 -26.35 -9.27 3.49
C PRO A 20 -24.86 -8.98 3.26
N MET A 21 -24.13 -9.99 2.79
CA MET A 21 -22.78 -9.79 2.28
C MET A 21 -22.96 -8.94 1.02
N ALA A 22 -22.75 -7.63 1.16
CA ALA A 22 -22.77 -6.71 0.04
C ALA A 22 -21.82 -7.27 -1.03
N ALA A 23 -22.37 -7.64 -2.19
CA ALA A 23 -21.57 -7.82 -3.38
C ALA A 23 -20.96 -6.45 -3.66
N ALA A 24 -19.71 -6.26 -3.25
CA ALA A 24 -18.94 -5.11 -3.71
C ALA A 24 -19.07 -5.06 -5.23
N ASP A 25 -19.35 -3.88 -5.80
CA ASP A 25 -19.36 -3.64 -7.24
C ASP A 25 -17.94 -3.89 -7.78
N GLN A 26 -17.59 -5.16 -7.93
CA GLN A 26 -16.28 -5.56 -8.39
C GLN A 26 -16.26 -5.34 -9.88
N VAL A 27 -15.42 -4.40 -10.33
CA VAL A 27 -15.01 -4.31 -11.74
C VAL A 27 -14.74 -5.75 -12.21
N PRO A 28 -15.39 -6.22 -13.28
CA PRO A 28 -15.20 -7.59 -13.73
C PRO A 28 -13.70 -7.88 -13.84
N LEU A 29 -13.23 -8.98 -13.24
CA LEU A 29 -11.80 -9.27 -13.09
C LEU A 29 -11.00 -9.12 -14.39
N LYS A 30 -11.64 -9.44 -15.54
CA LYS A 30 -11.08 -9.23 -16.88
C LYS A 30 -10.82 -7.75 -17.18
N GLN A 31 -11.76 -6.87 -16.87
CA GLN A 31 -11.63 -5.43 -17.08
C GLN A 31 -10.58 -4.83 -16.13
N ALA A 32 -10.53 -5.26 -14.87
CA ALA A 32 -9.50 -4.81 -13.92
C ALA A 32 -8.09 -5.16 -14.42
N ARG A 33 -7.90 -6.38 -14.95
CA ARG A 33 -6.62 -6.79 -15.59
C ARG A 33 -6.25 -5.89 -16.77
N ILE A 34 -7.21 -5.58 -17.64
CA ILE A 34 -6.98 -4.72 -18.80
C ILE A 34 -6.59 -3.30 -18.35
N ASN A 35 -7.35 -2.72 -17.41
CA ASN A 35 -7.07 -1.38 -16.89
C ASN A 35 -5.69 -1.32 -16.20
N PHE A 36 -5.33 -2.35 -15.44
CA PHE A 36 -4.02 -2.48 -14.81
C PHE A 36 -2.89 -2.45 -15.86
N LEU A 37 -2.98 -3.27 -16.92
CA LEU A 37 -1.97 -3.30 -17.98
C LEU A 37 -1.85 -1.96 -18.71
N TYR A 38 -2.98 -1.29 -18.96
CA TYR A 38 -2.96 0.04 -19.55
C TYR A 38 -2.36 1.09 -18.61
N ALA A 39 -2.58 0.98 -17.30
CA ALA A 39 -1.98 1.87 -16.31
C ALA A 39 -0.46 1.70 -16.30
N GLU A 40 0.04 0.46 -16.24
CA GLU A 40 1.47 0.17 -16.35
C GLU A 40 2.07 0.78 -17.61
N LYS A 41 1.44 0.56 -18.76
CA LYS A 41 1.91 1.11 -20.03
C LYS A 41 1.89 2.65 -20.05
N ALA A 42 0.85 3.28 -19.51
CA ALA A 42 0.77 4.74 -19.41
C ALA A 42 1.88 5.29 -18.52
N LEU A 43 2.19 4.62 -17.41
CA LEU A 43 3.30 4.99 -16.54
C LEU A 43 4.65 4.84 -17.24
N GLU A 44 4.87 3.73 -17.94
CA GLU A 44 6.06 3.49 -18.77
C GLU A 44 6.30 4.61 -19.78
N ASP A 45 5.25 5.02 -20.48
CA ASP A 45 5.26 6.09 -21.48
C ASP A 45 5.35 7.50 -20.88
N GLY A 46 5.33 7.63 -19.55
CA GLY A 46 5.34 8.94 -18.86
C GLY A 46 4.02 9.71 -18.95
N ARG A 47 2.92 9.08 -19.38
CA ARG A 47 1.58 9.68 -19.47
C ARG A 47 0.90 9.66 -18.09
N LEU A 48 1.37 10.50 -17.18
CA LEU A 48 1.00 10.46 -15.76
C LEU A 48 -0.49 10.71 -15.50
N GLU A 49 -1.14 11.63 -16.22
CA GLU A 49 -2.59 11.84 -16.07
C GLU A 49 -3.37 10.57 -16.42
N ARG A 50 -3.05 9.96 -17.56
CA ARG A 50 -3.69 8.72 -17.99
C ARG A 50 -3.42 7.56 -17.02
N PHE A 51 -2.22 7.49 -16.47
CA PHE A 51 -1.90 6.53 -15.41
C PHE A 51 -2.81 6.70 -14.20
N ARG A 52 -2.99 7.93 -13.69
CA ARG A 52 -3.83 8.18 -12.51
C ARG A 52 -5.29 7.81 -12.75
N GLU A 53 -5.83 8.19 -13.90
CA GLU A 53 -7.18 7.79 -14.31
C GLU A 53 -7.37 6.27 -14.29
N LEU A 54 -6.42 5.53 -14.89
CA LEU A 54 -6.51 4.07 -14.99
C LEU A 54 -6.25 3.36 -13.66
N ALA A 55 -5.36 3.89 -12.84
CA ALA A 55 -5.05 3.36 -11.51
C ALA A 55 -6.27 3.47 -10.58
N ALA A 56 -7.01 4.58 -10.63
CA ALA A 56 -8.24 4.78 -9.86
C ALA A 56 -9.33 3.73 -10.21
N LEU A 57 -9.35 3.22 -11.44
CA LEU A 57 -10.31 2.19 -11.87
C LEU A 57 -9.98 0.78 -11.35
N VAL A 58 -8.85 0.62 -10.65
CA VAL A 58 -8.37 -0.68 -10.16
C VAL A 58 -7.95 -0.62 -8.69
N GLU A 59 -8.46 0.31 -7.90
CA GLU A 59 -8.06 0.47 -6.48
C GLU A 59 -8.29 -0.81 -5.65
N ASP A 60 -9.41 -1.50 -5.88
CA ASP A 60 -9.76 -2.77 -5.22
C ASP A 60 -9.12 -4.01 -5.87
N TYR A 61 -8.33 -3.83 -6.93
CA TYR A 61 -7.67 -4.94 -7.60
C TYR A 61 -6.42 -5.36 -6.83
N ALA A 62 -6.24 -6.67 -6.61
CA ALA A 62 -5.15 -7.22 -5.80
C ALA A 62 -3.74 -6.76 -6.19
N LEU A 63 -3.52 -6.38 -7.46
CA LEU A 63 -2.22 -5.88 -7.95
C LEU A 63 -2.07 -4.36 -7.89
N HIS A 64 -3.08 -3.61 -7.47
CA HIS A 64 -2.99 -2.15 -7.29
C HIS A 64 -1.74 -1.67 -6.51
N PRO A 65 -1.26 -2.36 -5.46
CA PRO A 65 -0.02 -1.98 -4.77
C PRO A 65 1.21 -1.90 -5.69
N TYR A 66 1.24 -2.66 -6.78
CA TYR A 66 2.32 -2.62 -7.77
C TYR A 66 2.28 -1.33 -8.61
N LEU A 67 1.10 -0.80 -8.94
CA LEU A 67 0.99 0.50 -9.61
C LEU A 67 1.47 1.62 -8.69
N ARG A 68 1.07 1.61 -7.41
CA ARG A 68 1.53 2.57 -6.40
C ARG A 68 3.05 2.54 -6.24
N TYR A 69 3.62 1.33 -6.12
CA TYR A 69 5.07 1.13 -6.04
C TYR A 69 5.80 1.66 -7.28
N ALA A 70 5.34 1.29 -8.47
CA ALA A 70 5.97 1.68 -9.73
C ALA A 70 5.94 3.20 -9.91
N TYR A 71 4.81 3.85 -9.58
CA TYR A 71 4.68 5.30 -9.62
C TYR A 71 5.69 5.97 -8.69
N LEU A 72 5.68 5.63 -7.40
CA LEU A 72 6.59 6.23 -6.42
C LEU A 72 8.05 6.03 -6.81
N ARG A 73 8.42 4.83 -7.27
CA ARG A 73 9.78 4.53 -7.73
C ARG A 73 10.20 5.35 -8.94
N ARG A 74 9.29 5.60 -9.89
CA ARG A 74 9.58 6.44 -11.06
C ARG A 74 9.67 7.92 -10.71
N THR A 75 8.99 8.35 -9.65
CA THR A 75 8.86 9.76 -9.30
C THR A 75 9.60 10.13 -8.02
N LEU A 76 10.61 9.35 -7.59
CA LEU A 76 11.33 9.59 -6.33
C LEU A 76 11.87 11.02 -6.23
N GLU A 77 12.40 11.57 -7.32
CA GLU A 77 12.93 12.94 -7.39
C GLU A 77 11.93 14.02 -6.96
N ARG A 78 10.62 13.74 -7.05
CA ARG A 78 9.53 14.65 -6.71
C ARG A 78 8.56 14.04 -5.70
N ALA A 79 8.93 12.93 -5.07
CA ALA A 79 8.08 12.26 -4.10
C ALA A 79 8.13 13.01 -2.77
N ALA A 80 6.96 13.23 -2.17
CA ALA A 80 6.87 13.73 -0.81
C ALA A 80 7.27 12.61 0.17
N PRO A 81 8.08 12.88 1.21
CA PRO A 81 8.43 11.88 2.22
C PRO A 81 7.20 11.19 2.82
N GLU A 82 6.11 11.92 3.03
CA GLU A 82 4.85 11.42 3.58
C GLU A 82 4.23 10.34 2.69
N ALA A 83 4.24 10.54 1.37
CA ALA A 83 3.70 9.57 0.42
C ALA A 83 4.53 8.28 0.39
N VAL A 84 5.85 8.38 0.60
CA VAL A 84 6.72 7.21 0.75
C VAL A 84 6.45 6.53 2.10
N GLY A 85 6.34 7.29 3.18
CA GLY A 85 6.00 6.79 4.52
C GLY A 85 4.70 6.00 4.53
N GLU A 86 3.63 6.58 3.99
CA GLU A 86 2.32 5.94 3.89
C GLU A 86 2.40 4.60 3.14
N PHE A 87 3.14 4.54 2.03
CA PHE A 87 3.34 3.29 1.30
C PHE A 87 4.10 2.26 2.14
N LEU A 88 5.16 2.69 2.82
CA LEU A 88 6.00 1.81 3.64
C LEU A 88 5.27 1.26 4.86
N GLU A 89 4.33 2.02 5.42
CA GLU A 89 3.47 1.59 6.53
C GLU A 89 2.36 0.67 6.03
N THR A 90 1.64 1.09 4.97
CA THR A 90 0.52 0.31 4.40
C THR A 90 0.96 -1.08 3.93
N TYR A 91 2.17 -1.19 3.37
CA TYR A 91 2.68 -2.42 2.77
C TYR A 91 3.90 -2.99 3.51
N ALA A 92 4.03 -2.71 4.81
CA ALA A 92 5.22 -3.02 5.62
C ALA A 92 5.69 -4.48 5.50
N ASP A 93 4.75 -5.43 5.46
CA ASP A 93 5.02 -6.87 5.42
C ASP A 93 5.25 -7.43 4.00
N THR A 94 5.44 -6.54 3.02
CA THR A 94 5.65 -6.93 1.62
C THR A 94 7.08 -6.69 1.15
N PRO A 95 7.56 -7.45 0.16
CA PRO A 95 8.81 -7.14 -0.52
C PRO A 95 8.82 -5.75 -1.18
N LEU A 96 7.64 -5.18 -1.51
CA LEU A 96 7.55 -3.87 -2.15
C LEU A 96 8.02 -2.75 -1.21
N ALA A 97 7.64 -2.80 0.07
CA ALA A 97 8.08 -1.81 1.04
C ALA A 97 9.59 -1.83 1.23
N SER A 98 10.20 -3.02 1.39
CA SER A 98 11.67 -3.09 1.51
C SER A 98 12.40 -2.59 0.25
N ARG A 99 11.88 -2.91 -0.93
CA ARG A 99 12.42 -2.43 -2.22
C ARG A 99 12.28 -0.92 -2.36
N LEU A 100 11.14 -0.33 -1.98
CA LEU A 100 10.92 1.10 -2.06
C LEU A 100 11.81 1.84 -1.05
N ARG A 101 11.89 1.37 0.20
CA ARG A 101 12.76 1.96 1.23
C ARG A 101 14.20 2.03 0.77
N ARG A 102 14.74 0.95 0.18
CA ARG A 102 16.10 0.96 -0.37
C ARG A 102 16.27 2.02 -1.46
N ALA A 103 15.37 2.03 -2.45
CA ALA A 103 15.43 3.02 -3.53
C ALA A 103 15.34 4.46 -3.01
N TRP A 104 14.47 4.69 -2.01
CA TRP A 104 14.31 5.99 -1.36
C TRP A 104 15.55 6.41 -0.60
N LEU A 105 16.13 5.54 0.22
CA LEU A 105 17.37 5.84 0.95
C LEU A 105 18.55 6.11 0.01
N HIS A 106 18.67 5.38 -1.11
CA HIS A 106 19.66 5.68 -2.14
C HIS A 106 19.44 7.09 -2.73
N HIS A 107 18.19 7.48 -3.00
CA HIS A 107 17.86 8.82 -3.47
C HIS A 107 18.23 9.88 -2.41
N LEU A 108 17.80 9.72 -1.16
CA LEU A 108 18.06 10.67 -0.07
C LEU A 108 19.57 10.83 0.20
N GLY A 109 20.30 9.71 0.23
CA GLY A 109 21.74 9.70 0.48
C GLY A 109 22.54 10.42 -0.61
N ARG A 110 22.15 10.26 -1.87
CA ARG A 110 22.76 11.00 -2.99
C ARG A 110 22.48 12.50 -2.94
N HIS A 111 21.33 12.91 -2.41
CA HIS A 111 20.91 14.31 -2.36
C HIS A 111 21.19 15.01 -1.03
N GLY A 112 21.86 14.34 -0.09
CA GLY A 112 22.20 14.94 1.20
C GLY A 112 21.00 15.26 2.10
N ARG A 113 19.89 14.54 1.92
CA ARG A 113 18.65 14.75 2.66
C ARG A 113 18.71 14.03 4.01
N TRP A 114 19.57 14.49 4.92
CA TRP A 114 19.97 13.76 6.12
C TRP A 114 18.85 13.57 7.15
N GLU A 115 18.02 14.58 7.39
CA GLU A 115 16.87 14.48 8.30
C GLU A 115 15.88 13.41 7.83
N ASP A 116 15.52 13.42 6.54
CA ASP A 116 14.67 12.37 5.96
C ASP A 116 15.39 11.03 5.99
N TYR A 117 16.68 10.98 5.69
CA TYR A 117 17.44 9.72 5.69
C TYR A 117 17.34 9.04 7.06
N LEU A 118 17.50 9.79 8.13
CA LEU A 118 17.41 9.29 9.50
C LEU A 118 15.99 8.76 9.81
N ALA A 119 14.94 9.45 9.37
CA ALA A 119 13.55 9.04 9.59
C ALA A 119 13.19 7.72 8.90
N PHE A 120 13.73 7.48 7.70
CA PHE A 120 13.39 6.32 6.88
C PHE A 120 14.35 5.13 7.03
N TYR A 121 15.54 5.35 7.60
CA TYR A 121 16.55 4.31 7.71
C TYR A 121 16.11 3.20 8.67
N ARG A 122 16.36 1.96 8.23
CA ARG A 122 16.27 0.75 9.06
C ARG A 122 17.56 -0.05 8.84
N PRO A 123 18.13 -0.70 9.87
CA PRO A 123 19.32 -1.52 9.73
C PRO A 123 19.18 -2.53 8.59
N GLN A 124 20.21 -2.63 7.74
CA GLN A 124 20.24 -3.48 6.55
C GLN A 124 21.68 -3.69 6.06
N ASP A 125 21.85 -4.63 5.13
CA ASP A 125 23.18 -5.10 4.70
C ASP A 125 23.77 -4.34 3.50
N ASP A 126 23.03 -3.40 2.91
CA ASP A 126 23.54 -2.57 1.81
C ASP A 126 24.64 -1.62 2.34
N ALA A 127 25.88 -1.86 1.90
CA ALA A 127 27.05 -1.11 2.37
C ALA A 127 26.95 0.39 2.07
N ALA A 128 26.40 0.78 0.91
CA ALA A 128 26.26 2.20 0.57
C ALA A 128 25.25 2.88 1.50
N LEU A 129 24.14 2.20 1.81
CA LEU A 129 23.15 2.70 2.77
C LEU A 129 23.74 2.81 4.18
N ARG A 130 24.56 1.84 4.61
CA ARG A 130 25.27 1.94 5.89
C ARG A 130 26.24 3.12 5.93
N CYS A 131 26.98 3.38 4.85
CA CYS A 131 27.88 4.54 4.76
C CYS A 131 27.11 5.87 4.82
N TRP A 132 25.99 6.00 4.10
CA TRP A 132 25.16 7.20 4.19
C TRP A 132 24.50 7.35 5.56
N HIS A 133 24.16 6.26 6.23
CA HIS A 133 23.69 6.32 7.61
C HIS A 133 24.75 6.88 8.56
N ALA A 134 25.98 6.36 8.52
CA ALA A 134 27.10 6.88 9.31
C ALA A 134 27.34 8.37 9.04
N ARG A 135 27.33 8.77 7.76
CA ARG A 135 27.39 10.18 7.37
C ARG A 135 26.23 11.00 7.95
N THR A 136 25.01 10.49 7.86
CA THR A 136 23.82 11.15 8.40
C THR A 136 23.96 11.42 9.89
N LEU A 137 24.51 10.47 10.66
CA LEU A 137 24.77 10.64 12.09
C LEU A 137 25.75 11.80 12.37
N LEU A 138 26.85 11.87 11.62
CA LEU A 138 27.83 12.96 11.73
C LEU A 138 27.23 14.33 11.41
N GLU A 139 26.44 14.42 10.33
CA GLU A 139 25.87 15.68 9.84
C GLU A 139 24.73 16.18 10.74
N THR A 140 24.00 15.28 11.41
CA THR A 140 22.90 15.61 12.32
C THR A 140 23.32 15.68 13.79
N GLY A 141 24.61 15.50 14.10
CA GLY A 141 25.13 15.58 15.47
C GLY A 141 24.71 14.41 16.39
N HIS A 142 24.30 13.28 15.82
CA HIS A 142 24.00 12.06 16.57
C HIS A 142 25.26 11.20 16.68
N PRO A 143 25.68 10.76 17.89
CA PRO A 143 26.85 9.90 18.02
C PRO A 143 26.58 8.52 17.43
N GLU A 144 27.60 7.92 16.78
CA GLU A 144 27.61 6.49 16.45
C GLU A 144 27.56 5.69 17.76
N ARG A 145 26.58 4.79 17.91
CA ARG A 145 26.44 3.91 19.08
C ARG A 145 26.81 2.48 18.73
#